data_AF-A0A2U2C6M9-F1
#
_entry.id   AF-A0A2U2C6M9-F1
#
_cell.length_a   1.000
_cell.length_b   1.000
_cell.length_c   1.000
_cell.angle_alpha   90.00
_cell.angle_beta   90.00
_cell.angle_gamma   90.00
#
_symmetry.space_group_name_H-M   'P 1'
#
loop_
_entity.id
_entity.type
_entity.pdbx_description
1 polymer ?
#
loop_
_entity_poly.entity_id
_entity_poly.type
_entity_poly.pdbx_seq_one_letter_code
_entity_poly.pdbx_strand_id
1 'polypeptide(L)'
;MSGRVIRIERVAPRDGLVEEPELTAKGYRLGDPRHGAKKHHAVNSVYVRSLDEAAELIARGFSLWMGAKGKRPSLVSPASLRILRAA
;
A
#
# COMPACT_ATOMS: atom_id res chain seq x y z
N MET A 1 18.55 -6.11 -8.93
CA MET A 1 18.22 -4.69 -8.65
C MET A 1 17.25 -4.65 -7.48
N SER A 2 17.72 -4.45 -6.25
CA SER A 2 16.83 -4.43 -5.08
C SER A 2 17.46 -3.62 -3.95
N GLY A 3 17.55 -2.31 -4.13
CA GLY A 3 17.76 -1.39 -3.02
C GLY A 3 16.54 -1.42 -2.08
N ARG A 4 16.78 -1.16 -0.80
CA ARG A 4 15.75 -1.05 0.25
C ARG A 4 14.64 -0.09 -0.19
N VAL A 5 13.39 -0.47 0.01
CA VAL A 5 12.24 0.43 -0.22
C VAL A 5 12.28 1.55 0.81
N ILE A 6 12.44 2.78 0.33
CA ILE A 6 12.43 3.98 1.16
C ILE A 6 11.02 4.56 1.29
N ARG A 7 10.19 4.40 0.25
CA ARG A 7 8.83 4.94 0.24
C ARG A 7 7.95 4.25 -0.79
N ILE A 8 6.65 4.24 -0.52
CA ILE A 8 5.61 3.87 -1.49
C ILE A 8 4.65 5.05 -1.57
N GLU A 9 4.43 5.58 -2.77
CA GLU A 9 3.62 6.76 -3.01
C GLU A 9 2.50 6.47 -4.01
N ARG A 10 1.43 7.25 -3.97
CA ARG A 10 0.40 7.24 -4.99
C ARG A 10 0.84 8.10 -6.17
N VAL A 11 0.74 7.58 -7.39
CA VAL A 11 1.13 8.30 -8.62
C VAL A 11 0.32 9.59 -8.81
N ALA A 12 -0.98 9.57 -8.47
CA ALA A 12 -1.88 10.72 -8.50
C ALA A 12 -2.50 10.92 -7.11
N PRO A 13 -1.87 11.69 -6.21
CA PRO A 13 -2.36 11.92 -4.85
C PRO A 13 -3.66 12.73 -4.82
N ARG A 14 -4.51 12.49 -3.82
CA ARG A 14 -5.78 13.23 -3.65
C ARG A 14 -5.54 14.64 -3.12
N ASP A 15 -5.92 15.64 -3.91
CA ASP A 15 -5.90 17.07 -3.56
C ASP A 15 -4.52 17.59 -3.13
N GLY A 16 -3.46 17.06 -3.77
CA GLY A 16 -2.08 17.46 -3.46
C GLY A 16 -1.59 17.06 -2.06
N LEU A 17 -2.36 16.27 -1.32
CA LEU A 17 -1.92 15.77 -0.02
C LEU A 17 -0.94 14.62 -0.18
N VAL A 18 0.07 14.62 0.68
CA VAL A 18 0.97 13.48 0.82
C VAL A 18 0.20 12.31 1.44
N GLU A 19 0.03 11.25 0.65
CA GLU A 19 -0.47 9.96 1.12
C GLU A 19 0.70 9.06 1.53
N GLU A 20 0.53 8.33 2.62
CA GLU A 20 1.47 7.33 3.14
C GLU A 20 0.79 5.97 3.31
N PRO A 21 1.56 4.87 3.25
CA PRO A 21 1.04 3.54 3.56
C PRO A 21 0.39 3.50 4.96
N GLU A 22 -0.82 2.98 5.05
CA GLU A 22 -1.54 2.85 6.33
C GLU A 22 -0.81 1.85 7.22
N LEU A 23 -0.13 2.35 8.26
CA LEU A 23 0.52 1.55 9.29
C LEU A 23 -0.43 1.36 10.48
N THR A 24 -0.77 0.11 10.77
CA THR A 24 -1.59 -0.28 11.91
C THR A 24 -0.74 -1.01 12.97
N ALA A 25 -1.32 -1.32 14.14
CA ALA A 25 -0.65 -2.18 15.13
C ALA A 25 -0.23 -3.56 14.56
N LYS A 26 -0.92 -4.05 13.52
CA LYS A 26 -0.60 -5.31 12.84
C LYS A 26 0.45 -5.16 11.72
N GLY A 27 0.77 -3.93 11.32
CA GLY A 27 1.66 -3.62 10.19
C GLY A 27 0.97 -2.85 9.07
N TYR A 28 1.64 -2.74 7.93
CA TYR A 28 1.10 -2.15 6.71
C TYR A 28 -0.01 -3.03 6.16
N ARG A 29 -1.13 -2.40 5.80
CA ARG A 29 -2.34 -3.12 5.41
C ARG A 29 -2.48 -3.21 3.89
N LEU A 30 -2.68 -4.41 3.38
CA LEU A 30 -2.88 -4.72 1.95
C LEU A 30 -4.20 -5.45 1.70
N GLY A 31 -4.68 -5.35 0.47
CA GLY A 31 -5.80 -6.13 -0.06
C GLY A 31 -5.31 -7.21 -1.03
N ASP A 32 -5.62 -8.47 -0.72
CA ASP A 32 -5.25 -9.62 -1.55
C ASP A 32 -6.15 -9.71 -2.79
N PRO A 33 -5.58 -9.73 -4.02
CA PRO A 33 -6.36 -9.83 -5.25
C PRO A 33 -7.19 -11.12 -5.35
N ARG A 34 -6.83 -12.19 -4.63
CA ARG A 34 -7.58 -13.47 -4.59
C ARG A 34 -9.01 -13.30 -4.09
N HIS A 35 -9.29 -12.26 -3.32
CA HIS A 35 -10.64 -11.95 -2.83
C HIS A 35 -11.45 -11.05 -3.78
N GLY A 36 -10.90 -10.68 -4.94
CA GLY A 36 -11.61 -9.93 -5.99
C GLY A 36 -12.24 -8.64 -5.46
N ALA A 37 -13.57 -8.51 -5.61
CA ALA A 37 -14.33 -7.36 -5.14
C ALA A 37 -14.33 -7.21 -3.61
N LYS A 38 -14.08 -8.27 -2.84
CA LYS A 38 -14.14 -8.28 -1.37
C LYS A 38 -12.78 -8.03 -0.70
N LYS A 39 -11.72 -7.74 -1.46
CA LYS A 39 -10.36 -7.51 -0.94
C LYS A 39 -10.22 -6.32 0.02
N HIS A 40 -11.20 -5.42 0.05
CA HIS A 40 -11.24 -4.26 0.94
C HIS A 40 -11.86 -4.56 2.32
N HIS A 41 -12.45 -5.74 2.51
CA HIS A 41 -13.01 -6.14 3.80
C HIS A 41 -11.89 -6.35 4.84
N ALA A 42 -12.14 -5.97 6.10
CA ALA A 42 -11.16 -6.10 7.18
C ALA A 42 -10.67 -7.55 7.39
N VAL A 43 -11.57 -8.52 7.27
CA VAL A 43 -11.30 -9.97 7.35
C VAL A 43 -10.31 -10.46 6.28
N ASN A 44 -10.28 -9.81 5.12
CA ASN A 44 -9.44 -10.19 3.97
C ASN A 44 -8.15 -9.37 3.88
N SER A 45 -7.85 -8.57 4.91
CA SER A 45 -6.67 -7.70 4.92
C SER A 45 -5.42 -8.50 5.25
N VAL A 46 -4.38 -8.31 4.45
CA VAL A 46 -3.04 -8.86 4.70
C VAL A 46 -2.18 -7.80 5.36
N TYR A 47 -1.37 -8.21 6.33
CA TYR A 47 -0.50 -7.30 7.07
C TYR A 47 0.96 -7.71 6.93
N VAL A 48 1.83 -6.75 6.68
CA VAL A 48 3.28 -6.92 6.60
C VAL A 48 4.00 -5.91 7.48
N ARG A 49 5.23 -6.20 7.89
CA ARG A 49 5.95 -5.38 8.87
C ARG A 49 6.90 -4.37 8.22
N SER A 50 7.24 -4.56 6.95
CA SER A 50 8.16 -3.67 6.22
C SER A 50 7.60 -3.16 4.90
N LEU A 51 8.17 -2.05 4.42
CA LEU A 51 7.88 -1.54 3.07
C LEU A 51 8.43 -2.45 1.97
N ASP A 52 9.50 -3.20 2.25
CA ASP A 52 10.06 -4.19 1.31
C ASP A 52 9.06 -5.33 1.07
N GLU A 53 8.51 -5.92 2.13
CA GLU A 53 7.44 -6.93 2.02
C GLU A 53 6.20 -6.37 1.33
N ALA A 54 5.81 -5.13 1.65
CA ALA A 54 4.69 -4.48 0.98
C ALA A 54 4.94 -4.33 -0.53
N ALA A 55 6.15 -3.93 -0.93
CA ALA A 55 6.53 -3.80 -2.32
C ALA A 55 6.55 -5.14 -3.06
N GLU A 56 7.00 -6.22 -2.42
CA GLU A 56 6.94 -7.57 -2.98
C GLU A 56 5.49 -8.01 -3.24
N LEU A 57 4.58 -7.75 -2.30
CA LEU A 57 3.17 -8.05 -2.48
C LEU A 57 2.52 -7.17 -3.56
N ILE A 58 2.87 -5.88 -3.63
CA ILE A 58 2.39 -4.97 -4.69
C ILE A 58 2.83 -5.48 -6.07
N ALA A 59 4.08 -5.93 -6.21
CA ALA A 59 4.59 -6.53 -7.44
C ALA A 59 3.80 -7.81 -7.83
N ARG A 60 3.20 -8.49 -6.85
CA ARG A 60 2.31 -9.66 -7.03
C ARG A 60 0.83 -9.28 -7.23
N GLY A 61 0.51 -8.00 -7.33
CA GLY A 61 -0.84 -7.52 -7.61
C GLY A 61 -1.66 -7.11 -6.37
N PHE A 62 -1.04 -7.08 -5.18
CA PHE A 62 -1.73 -6.63 -3.98
C PHE A 62 -1.98 -5.11 -4.03
N SER A 63 -3.15 -4.72 -3.54
CA SER A 63 -3.49 -3.30 -3.37
C SER A 63 -3.03 -2.83 -1.99
N LEU A 64 -2.58 -1.59 -1.85
CA LEU A 64 -2.08 -1.05 -0.58
C LEU A 64 -3.09 -0.04 -0.01
N TRP A 65 -3.35 -0.11 1.29
CA TRP A 65 -4.10 0.96 1.96
C TRP A 65 -3.20 2.17 2.13
N MET A 66 -3.64 3.32 1.62
CA MET A 66 -2.96 4.60 1.73
C MET A 66 -3.84 5.57 2.51
N GLY A 67 -3.24 6.34 3.41
CA GLY A 67 -3.90 7.37 4.22
C GLY A 67 -3.21 8.72 4.09
N ALA A 68 -3.96 9.78 4.33
CA ALA A 68 -3.43 11.14 4.47
C ALA A 68 -4.02 11.75 5.74
N LYS A 69 -3.30 12.70 6.34
CA LYS A 69 -3.77 13.40 7.54
C LYS A 69 -5.15 14.02 7.29
N GLY A 70 -6.13 13.68 8.13
CA GLY A 70 -7.50 14.19 8.03
C GLY A 70 -8.37 13.51 6.96
N LYS A 71 -7.87 12.49 6.24
CA LYS A 71 -8.65 11.72 5.27
C LYS A 71 -8.73 10.25 5.67
N ARG A 72 -9.88 9.63 5.36
CA ARG A 72 -10.05 8.19 5.56
C ARG A 72 -9.11 7.42 4.62
N PRO A 73 -8.37 6.41 5.12
CA PRO A 73 -7.55 5.55 4.29
C PRO A 73 -8.37 4.89 3.18
N SER A 74 -7.73 4.67 2.04
CA SER A 74 -8.36 4.01 0.90
C SER A 74 -7.43 2.98 0.27
N LEU A 75 -8.04 1.95 -0.30
CA LEU A 75 -7.30 0.92 -1.01
C LEU A 75 -6.90 1.43 -2.39
N VAL A 76 -5.59 1.44 -2.67
CA VAL A 76 -5.00 1.90 -3.93
C VAL A 76 -4.49 0.71 -4.72
N SER A 77 -4.83 0.66 -6.01
CA SER A 77 -4.40 -0.41 -6.90
C SER A 77 -2.87 -0.38 -7.09
N PRO A 78 -2.22 -1.54 -7.32
CA PRO A 78 -0.77 -1.60 -7.52
C PRO A 78 -0.31 -0.74 -8.70
N ALA A 79 -1.11 -0.64 -9.76
CA ALA A 79 -0.81 0.20 -10.94
C ALA A 79 -0.82 1.71 -10.65
N SER A 80 -1.42 2.14 -9.54
CA SER A 80 -1.45 3.54 -9.11
C SER A 80 -0.43 3.85 -8.02
N LEU A 81 0.49 2.93 -7.73
CA LEU A 81 1.55 3.08 -6.73
C LEU A 81 2.92 3.21 -7.41
N ARG A 82 3.81 3.99 -6.80
CA ARG A 82 5.21 4.12 -7.17
C ARG A 82 6.06 3.67 -5.98
N ILE A 83 6.97 2.74 -6.22
CA ILE A 83 7.92 2.24 -5.21
C ILE A 83 9.24 2.98 -5.41
N LEU A 84 9.66 3.73 -4.39
CA LEU A 84 10.95 4.40 -4.35
C LEU A 84 11.94 3.53 -3.57
N ARG A 85 13.11 3.29 -4.15
CA ARG A 85 14.19 2.48 -3.57
C ARG A 85 15.44 3.33 -3.40
N ALA A 86 16.22 3.04 -2.37
CA ALA A 86 17.57 3.60 -2.25
C ALA A 86 18.42 3.14 -3.45
N ALA A 87 19.28 4.04 -3.94
CA ALA A 87 20.23 3.75 -5.01
C ALA A 87 21.35 2.79 -4.54
#